data_AF-A0A0N4TUB5-F1
#
_entry.id   AF-A0A0N4TUB5-F1
#
_cell.length_a   1.000
_cell.length_b   1.000
_cell.length_c   1.000
_cell.angle_alpha   90.00
_cell.angle_beta   90.00
_cell.angle_gamma   90.00
#
_symmetry.space_group_name_H-M   'P 1'
#
loop_
_entity.id
_entity.type
_entity.pdbx_description
1 polymer ?
#
loop_
_entity_poly.entity_id
_entity_poly.type
_entity_poly.pdbx_seq_one_letter_code
_entity_poly.pdbx_strand_id
1 'polypeptide(L)'
;MVIAVWFFSFLYLITVLSDSLNGTGKSGLIEELGSLVLDSEIASMVNKFREQDVNKINNGKVILDYQGHTVTHDPTDNAQRRLFKWIDPVSLKKDTYRKWIALSNEYHSEIGVKENSLTKNRAIDDFLDTVFNTTVWKSLYQFLHRKGHPYSKNLQTFRTQIKQLWFTEYSRSEGYSSSGFKHVFMGEHRDGEVSGMHSWLRFYLLERNASEEFDYCGYVIKRFVSL
;
A
#
# COMPACT_ATOMS: atom_id res chain seq x y z
N MET A 1 9.06 -13.44 -15.53
CA MET A 1 8.92 -13.22 -14.08
C MET A 1 8.52 -11.76 -13.86
N VAL A 2 7.24 -11.42 -13.99
CA VAL A 2 6.75 -10.03 -13.91
C VAL A 2 5.63 -10.02 -12.87
N ILE A 3 5.73 -9.07 -11.93
CA ILE A 3 4.79 -8.81 -10.82
C ILE A 3 4.89 -9.77 -9.62
N ALA A 4 6.10 -9.98 -9.08
CA ALA A 4 6.28 -10.54 -7.72
C ALA A 4 6.75 -9.48 -6.69
N VAL A 5 7.32 -8.36 -7.15
CA VAL A 5 7.91 -7.35 -6.24
C VAL A 5 6.90 -6.28 -5.80
N TRP A 6 5.75 -6.19 -6.48
CA TRP A 6 4.73 -5.15 -6.24
C TRP A 6 3.65 -5.57 -5.23
N PHE A 7 3.98 -6.52 -4.36
CA PHE A 7 3.12 -7.00 -3.28
C PHE A 7 3.63 -6.62 -1.89
N PHE A 8 4.78 -5.95 -1.75
CA PHE A 8 5.33 -5.63 -0.42
C PHE A 8 4.43 -4.67 0.39
N SER A 9 3.69 -3.74 -0.23
CA SER A 9 2.69 -2.93 0.49
C SER A 9 1.49 -3.74 1.00
N PHE A 10 1.13 -4.81 0.30
CA PHE A 10 0.02 -5.70 0.70
C PHE A 10 0.51 -6.83 1.63
N LEU A 11 1.77 -7.24 1.52
CA LEU A 11 2.44 -8.14 2.46
C LEU A 11 2.73 -7.43 3.79
N TYR A 12 3.01 -6.13 3.80
CA TYR A 12 3.11 -5.33 5.03
C TYR A 12 1.73 -5.19 5.72
N LEU A 13 0.66 -5.02 4.95
CA LEU A 13 -0.72 -5.15 5.45
C LEU A 13 -0.95 -6.54 6.08
N ILE A 14 -0.37 -7.60 5.50
CA ILE A 14 -0.52 -8.98 5.97
C ILE A 14 0.34 -9.31 7.19
N THR A 15 1.56 -8.79 7.33
CA THR A 15 2.38 -9.01 8.53
C THR A 15 1.78 -8.24 9.71
N VAL A 16 1.33 -7.00 9.47
CA VAL A 16 0.61 -6.21 10.48
C VAL A 16 -0.75 -6.85 10.81
N LEU A 17 -1.45 -7.40 9.82
CA LEU A 17 -2.67 -8.19 10.07
C LEU A 17 -2.33 -9.50 10.78
N SER A 18 -1.26 -10.22 10.47
CA SER A 18 -0.89 -11.50 11.09
C SER A 18 -0.58 -11.32 12.59
N ASP A 19 0.17 -10.28 12.93
CA ASP A 19 0.44 -9.92 14.33
C ASP A 19 -0.83 -9.40 15.03
N SER A 20 -1.70 -8.68 14.31
CA SER A 20 -3.03 -8.26 14.81
C SER A 20 -4.04 -9.41 14.90
N LEU A 21 -3.89 -10.46 14.10
CA LEU A 21 -4.76 -11.65 14.02
C LEU A 21 -4.46 -12.61 15.16
N ASN A 22 -3.20 -12.68 15.61
CA ASN A 22 -2.74 -13.56 16.67
C ASN A 22 -2.80 -12.94 18.07
N GLY A 23 -3.60 -11.88 18.24
CA GLY A 23 -3.88 -11.13 19.48
C GLY A 23 -3.18 -11.60 20.76
N THR A 24 -2.32 -10.76 21.34
CA THR A 24 -1.73 -10.98 22.66
C THR A 24 -2.82 -10.97 23.75
N GLY A 25 -3.35 -12.13 24.15
CA GLY A 25 -4.27 -12.20 25.31
C GLY A 25 -5.07 -13.49 25.45
N LYS A 26 -4.57 -14.39 26.31
CA LYS A 26 -5.15 -15.66 26.80
C LYS A 26 -6.68 -15.72 26.90
N SER A 27 -7.32 -16.64 26.16
CA SER A 27 -8.46 -17.46 26.64
C SER A 27 -8.89 -18.50 25.57
N GLY A 28 -8.89 -19.79 25.95
CA GLY A 28 -9.68 -20.85 25.27
C GLY A 28 -9.04 -21.55 24.05
N LEU A 29 -8.27 -22.62 24.29
CA LEU A 29 -7.52 -23.40 23.28
C LEU A 29 -8.34 -23.91 22.07
N ILE A 30 -9.66 -24.10 22.18
CA ILE A 30 -10.50 -24.64 21.09
C ILE A 30 -11.08 -23.54 20.20
N GLU A 31 -11.30 -22.33 20.73
CA GLU A 31 -11.71 -21.15 19.94
C GLU A 31 -10.51 -20.53 19.21
N GLU A 32 -9.33 -20.54 19.85
CA GLU A 32 -8.04 -20.07 19.28
C GLU A 32 -7.61 -20.83 18.02
N LEU A 33 -7.85 -22.15 17.95
CA LEU A 33 -7.47 -22.98 16.80
C LEU A 33 -8.29 -22.68 15.54
N GLY A 34 -9.54 -22.22 15.69
CA GLY A 34 -10.39 -21.80 14.57
C GLY A 34 -10.07 -20.40 14.05
N SER A 35 -9.53 -19.52 14.90
CA SER A 35 -9.16 -18.14 14.56
C SER A 35 -7.72 -17.99 14.05
N LEU A 36 -6.83 -18.93 14.36
CA LEU A 36 -5.45 -18.94 13.89
C LEU A 36 -5.40 -18.89 12.36
N VAL A 37 -4.60 -17.96 11.84
CA VAL A 37 -4.38 -17.77 10.40
C VAL A 37 -2.99 -18.27 10.07
N LEU A 38 -2.92 -19.31 9.23
CA LEU A 38 -1.65 -19.89 8.82
C LEU A 38 -1.02 -19.10 7.65
N ASP A 39 0.31 -19.09 7.57
CA ASP A 39 1.05 -18.51 6.44
C ASP A 39 0.60 -19.09 5.08
N SER A 40 0.25 -20.37 5.04
CA SER A 40 -0.27 -21.03 3.84
C SER A 40 -1.66 -20.50 3.43
N GLU A 41 -2.51 -20.17 4.40
CA GLU A 41 -3.82 -19.56 4.15
C GLU A 41 -3.67 -18.12 3.66
N ILE A 42 -2.73 -17.37 4.25
CA ILE A 42 -2.35 -16.04 3.80
C ILE A 42 -1.86 -16.10 2.35
N ALA A 43 -0.92 -16.99 2.04
CA ALA A 43 -0.37 -17.14 0.69
C ALA A 43 -1.48 -17.50 -0.32
N SER A 44 -2.36 -18.44 0.04
CA SER A 44 -3.52 -18.82 -0.78
C SER A 44 -4.47 -17.65 -1.01
N MET A 45 -4.80 -16.89 0.04
CA MET A 45 -5.65 -15.71 -0.04
C MET A 45 -5.04 -14.63 -0.95
N VAL A 46 -3.74 -14.34 -0.83
CA VAL A 46 -3.04 -13.35 -1.67
C VAL A 46 -3.02 -13.78 -3.13
N ASN A 47 -2.71 -15.05 -3.41
CA ASN A 47 -2.75 -15.57 -4.77
C ASN A 47 -4.14 -15.41 -5.40
N LYS A 48 -5.19 -15.72 -4.62
CA LYS A 48 -6.57 -15.49 -5.04
C LYS A 48 -6.86 -14.01 -5.31
N PHE A 49 -6.41 -13.09 -4.46
CA PHE A 49 -6.57 -11.66 -4.71
C PHE A 49 -5.92 -11.22 -6.01
N ARG A 50 -4.72 -11.73 -6.32
CA ARG A 50 -4.01 -11.43 -7.57
C ARG A 50 -4.80 -11.88 -8.80
N GLU A 51 -5.45 -13.03 -8.72
CA GLU A 51 -6.31 -13.54 -9.79
C GLU A 51 -7.58 -12.68 -9.95
N GLN A 52 -8.19 -12.32 -8.83
CA GLN A 52 -9.47 -11.59 -8.78
C GLN A 52 -9.34 -10.08 -8.96
N ASP A 53 -8.13 -9.51 -8.92
CA ASP A 53 -7.92 -8.08 -9.13
C ASP A 53 -8.18 -7.70 -10.60
N VAL A 54 -9.41 -7.27 -10.86
CA VAL A 54 -9.85 -6.73 -12.16
C VAL A 54 -9.30 -5.33 -12.44
N ASN A 55 -8.83 -4.64 -11.40
CA ASN A 55 -8.30 -3.29 -11.52
C ASN A 55 -6.82 -3.28 -11.87
N LYS A 56 -6.07 -4.37 -11.61
CA LYS A 56 -4.66 -4.51 -11.98
C LYS A 56 -4.39 -4.08 -13.43
N ILE A 57 -3.21 -3.48 -13.63
CA ILE A 57 -2.72 -3.19 -14.97
C ILE A 57 -2.12 -4.47 -15.54
N ASN A 58 -2.64 -4.90 -16.68
CA ASN A 58 -2.20 -6.13 -17.33
C ASN A 58 -0.80 -5.97 -17.96
N ASN A 59 -0.14 -7.11 -18.17
CA ASN A 59 1.10 -7.16 -18.92
C ASN A 59 0.94 -6.50 -20.30
N GLY A 60 1.95 -5.76 -20.75
CA GLY A 60 1.91 -5.00 -22.01
C GLY A 60 1.23 -3.64 -21.92
N LYS A 61 0.60 -3.30 -20.79
CA LYS A 61 0.04 -1.96 -20.51
C LYS A 61 0.95 -1.08 -19.64
N VAL A 62 2.13 -1.60 -19.30
CA VAL A 62 3.21 -0.89 -18.60
C VAL A 62 4.51 -1.28 -19.29
N ILE A 63 5.34 -0.30 -19.60
CA ILE A 63 6.70 -0.48 -20.11
C ILE A 63 7.63 0.18 -19.10
N LEU A 64 8.55 -0.63 -18.55
CA LEU A 64 9.56 -0.21 -17.60
C LEU A 64 10.94 -0.17 -18.26
N ASP A 65 11.76 0.78 -17.87
CA ASP A 65 13.15 0.95 -18.27
C ASP A 65 14.05 0.88 -17.03
N TYR A 66 14.43 -0.34 -16.67
CA TYR A 66 15.19 -0.63 -15.44
C TYR A 66 16.62 -0.07 -15.45
N GLN A 67 17.21 0.15 -16.63
CA GLN A 67 18.55 0.72 -16.80
C GLN A 67 19.62 -0.04 -15.99
N GLY A 68 20.50 0.67 -15.26
CA GLY A 68 21.57 0.09 -14.47
C GLY A 68 21.13 -0.32 -13.06
N HIS A 69 22.01 -1.06 -12.40
CA HIS A 69 21.84 -1.40 -10.99
C HIS A 69 22.56 -0.40 -10.10
N THR A 70 22.08 -0.24 -8.88
CA THR A 70 22.68 0.59 -7.84
C THR A 70 22.72 -0.18 -6.50
N VAL A 71 23.36 0.39 -5.49
CA VAL A 71 23.32 -0.09 -4.11
C VAL A 71 22.82 1.02 -3.19
N THR A 72 22.31 0.66 -2.01
CA THR A 72 21.79 1.63 -1.05
C THR A 72 22.87 2.65 -0.68
N HIS A 73 22.50 3.94 -0.71
CA HIS A 73 23.37 5.10 -0.46
C HIS A 73 24.51 5.32 -1.47
N ASP A 74 24.45 4.71 -2.66
CA ASP A 74 25.33 5.08 -3.77
C ASP A 74 24.78 6.35 -4.46
N PRO A 75 25.51 7.47 -4.47
CA PRO A 75 25.08 8.71 -5.11
C PRO A 75 25.18 8.64 -6.65
N THR A 76 25.72 7.57 -7.22
CA THR A 76 25.88 7.41 -8.66
C THR A 76 24.53 7.16 -9.34
N ASP A 77 24.16 8.06 -10.26
CA ASP A 77 23.01 7.84 -11.13
C ASP A 77 23.35 6.78 -12.20
N ASN A 78 22.78 5.58 -12.01
CA ASN A 78 22.89 4.47 -12.96
C ASN A 78 21.65 4.38 -13.88
N ALA A 79 20.78 5.38 -13.87
CA ALA A 79 19.48 5.36 -14.53
C ALA A 79 19.01 6.77 -14.93
N GLN A 80 19.73 7.39 -15.87
CA GLN A 80 19.45 8.73 -16.44
C GLN A 80 18.03 8.97 -17.02
N ARG A 81 17.21 7.93 -17.15
CA ARG A 81 15.84 7.99 -17.69
C ARG A 81 14.83 7.56 -16.61
N ARG A 82 13.56 7.86 -16.83
CA ARG A 82 12.48 7.39 -15.96
C ARG A 82 12.33 5.87 -16.03
N LEU A 83 12.13 5.22 -14.88
CA LEU A 83 11.76 3.81 -14.78
C LEU A 83 10.45 3.54 -15.52
N PHE A 84 9.40 4.34 -15.29
CA PHE A 84 8.15 4.14 -16.00
C PHE A 84 8.22 4.82 -17.36
N LYS A 85 8.69 4.12 -18.38
CA LYS A 85 8.72 4.64 -19.76
C LYS A 85 7.32 4.92 -20.29
N TRP A 86 6.37 4.03 -20.03
CA TRP A 86 4.99 4.20 -20.48
C TRP A 86 4.00 3.40 -19.64
N ILE A 87 2.80 3.94 -19.45
CA ILE A 87 1.62 3.25 -18.92
C ILE A 87 0.43 3.58 -19.82
N ASP A 88 -0.42 2.59 -20.07
CA ASP A 88 -1.69 2.79 -20.77
C ASP A 88 -2.57 3.82 -20.02
N PRO A 89 -2.81 5.01 -20.60
CA PRO A 89 -3.58 6.06 -19.93
C PRO A 89 -5.02 5.65 -19.68
N VAL A 90 -5.57 4.71 -20.46
CA VAL A 90 -6.92 4.18 -20.24
C VAL A 90 -6.97 3.36 -18.95
N SER A 91 -5.90 2.66 -18.59
CA SER A 91 -5.84 1.87 -17.37
C SER A 91 -5.94 2.74 -16.12
N LEU A 92 -5.36 3.95 -16.13
CA LEU A 92 -5.44 4.91 -15.03
C LEU A 92 -6.80 5.60 -14.91
N LYS A 93 -7.71 5.44 -15.89
CA LYS A 93 -9.08 5.94 -15.82
C LYS A 93 -10.01 5.08 -14.97
N LYS A 94 -9.59 3.87 -14.56
CA LYS A 94 -10.38 3.05 -13.63
C LYS A 94 -10.55 3.81 -12.31
N ASP A 95 -11.74 3.75 -11.72
CA ASP A 95 -12.10 4.56 -10.57
C ASP A 95 -11.20 4.32 -9.36
N THR A 96 -10.72 3.09 -9.13
CA THR A 96 -9.77 2.81 -8.04
C THR A 96 -8.51 3.65 -8.13
N TYR A 97 -7.96 3.84 -9.35
CA TYR A 97 -6.79 4.69 -9.56
C TYR A 97 -7.14 6.16 -9.45
N ARG A 98 -8.24 6.60 -10.08
CA ARG A 98 -8.68 8.00 -10.01
C ARG A 98 -8.92 8.47 -8.58
N LYS A 99 -9.60 7.66 -7.77
CA LYS A 99 -9.88 7.99 -6.36
C LYS A 99 -8.63 7.92 -5.49
N TRP A 100 -7.72 6.97 -5.76
CA TRP A 100 -6.42 6.94 -5.09
C TRP A 100 -5.59 8.19 -5.42
N ILE A 101 -5.56 8.63 -6.69
CA ILE A 101 -4.84 9.84 -7.12
C ILE A 101 -5.45 11.08 -6.44
N ALA A 102 -6.78 11.20 -6.47
CA ALA A 102 -7.47 12.31 -5.81
C ALA A 102 -7.16 12.35 -4.31
N LEU A 103 -7.17 11.21 -3.63
CA LEU A 103 -6.77 11.10 -2.23
C LEU A 103 -5.29 11.46 -2.01
N SER A 104 -4.39 11.00 -2.87
CA SER A 104 -2.95 11.28 -2.74
C SER A 104 -2.62 12.77 -2.84
N ASN A 105 -3.41 13.54 -3.60
CA ASN A 105 -3.23 14.99 -3.73
C ASN A 105 -3.58 15.76 -2.45
N GLU A 106 -4.32 15.14 -1.51
CA GLU A 106 -4.66 15.73 -0.22
C GLU A 106 -3.55 15.53 0.84
N TYR A 107 -2.48 14.79 0.50
CA TYR A 107 -1.31 14.60 1.35
C TYR A 107 -0.17 15.48 0.86
N HIS A 108 0.33 16.34 1.74
CA HIS A 108 1.49 17.18 1.46
C HIS A 108 2.74 16.61 2.13
N SER A 109 3.88 16.73 1.44
CA SER A 109 5.21 16.35 1.94
C SER A 109 5.70 17.29 3.04
N GLU A 110 5.24 18.55 3.05
CA GLU A 110 5.66 19.58 3.99
C GLU A 110 5.17 19.32 5.43
N ILE A 111 6.10 19.30 6.37
CA ILE A 111 5.82 19.16 7.80
C ILE A 111 5.15 20.46 8.29
N GLY A 112 3.98 20.34 8.93
CA GLY A 112 3.31 21.47 9.60
C GLY A 112 2.23 22.18 8.78
N VAL A 113 2.01 21.82 7.51
CA VAL A 113 0.84 22.30 6.76
C VAL A 113 -0.40 21.54 7.26
N LYS A 114 -1.34 22.28 7.84
CA LYS A 114 -2.60 21.70 8.32
C LYS A 114 -3.46 21.31 7.12
N GLU A 115 -3.46 20.03 6.78
CA GLU A 115 -4.31 19.46 5.73
C GLU A 115 -5.78 19.87 5.96
N ASN A 116 -6.49 20.24 4.88
CA ASN A 116 -7.92 20.54 4.97
C ASN A 116 -8.67 19.26 5.31
N SER A 117 -9.00 19.11 6.59
CA SER A 117 -9.58 17.88 7.11
C SER A 117 -10.92 17.52 6.45
N LEU A 118 -11.69 18.48 5.91
CA LEU A 118 -12.96 18.19 5.26
C LEU A 118 -12.77 17.59 3.86
N THR A 119 -11.91 18.18 3.02
CA THR A 119 -11.65 17.67 1.66
C THR A 119 -10.96 16.32 1.72
N LYS A 120 -9.93 16.19 2.58
CA LYS A 120 -9.23 14.93 2.82
C LYS A 120 -10.18 13.82 3.28
N ASN A 121 -11.06 14.10 4.25
CA ASN A 121 -12.00 13.08 4.74
C ASN A 121 -12.98 12.62 3.66
N ARG A 122 -13.46 13.54 2.79
CA ARG A 122 -14.28 13.15 1.63
C ARG A 122 -13.51 12.28 0.65
N ALA A 123 -12.28 12.63 0.32
CA ALA A 123 -11.44 11.84 -0.57
C ALA A 123 -11.16 10.43 -0.01
N ILE A 124 -10.95 10.33 1.32
CA ILE A 124 -10.82 9.03 2.01
C ILE A 124 -12.10 8.20 1.86
N ASP A 125 -13.27 8.79 2.12
CA ASP A 125 -14.53 8.07 2.04
C ASP A 125 -14.85 7.60 0.62
N ASP A 126 -14.64 8.46 -0.37
CA ASP A 126 -14.77 8.15 -1.81
C ASP A 126 -13.84 7.00 -2.23
N PHE A 127 -12.59 7.02 -1.76
CA PHE A 127 -11.63 5.96 -2.03
C PHE A 127 -12.07 4.64 -1.40
N LEU A 128 -12.48 4.66 -0.12
CA LEU A 128 -12.96 3.49 0.60
C LEU A 128 -14.21 2.88 -0.04
N ASP A 129 -15.18 3.69 -0.47
CA ASP A 129 -16.38 3.21 -1.18
C ASP A 129 -15.99 2.48 -2.46
N THR A 130 -15.04 3.05 -3.20
CA THR A 130 -14.57 2.48 -4.46
C THR A 130 -13.85 1.17 -4.24
N VAL A 131 -12.92 1.10 -3.28
CA VAL A 131 -12.14 -0.12 -3.05
C VAL A 131 -12.96 -1.23 -2.43
N PHE A 132 -13.92 -0.92 -1.54
CA PHE A 132 -14.77 -1.91 -0.89
C PHE A 132 -15.74 -2.59 -1.85
N ASN A 133 -16.07 -1.93 -2.96
CA ASN A 133 -16.89 -2.55 -3.99
C ASN A 133 -16.12 -3.56 -4.86
N THR A 134 -14.78 -3.61 -4.75
CA THR A 134 -13.97 -4.55 -5.54
C THR A 134 -14.06 -5.99 -5.03
N THR A 135 -13.78 -6.93 -5.92
CA THR A 135 -13.70 -8.37 -5.63
C THR A 135 -12.66 -8.71 -4.57
N VAL A 136 -11.51 -8.02 -4.57
CA VAL A 136 -10.42 -8.23 -3.61
C VAL A 136 -10.86 -7.90 -2.19
N TRP A 137 -11.44 -6.71 -1.98
CA TRP A 137 -11.87 -6.28 -0.64
C TRP A 137 -13.06 -7.07 -0.12
N LYS A 138 -14.00 -7.46 -0.99
CA LYS A 138 -15.08 -8.39 -0.63
C LYS A 138 -14.53 -9.75 -0.19
N SER A 139 -13.49 -10.25 -0.86
CA SER A 139 -12.86 -11.52 -0.51
C SER A 139 -12.06 -11.43 0.78
N LEU A 140 -11.38 -10.31 1.05
CA LEU A 140 -10.72 -10.04 2.33
C LEU A 140 -11.73 -10.02 3.48
N TYR A 141 -12.84 -9.30 3.32
CA TYR A 141 -13.92 -9.29 4.30
C TYR A 141 -14.43 -10.71 4.59
N GLN A 142 -14.72 -11.49 3.53
CA GLN A 142 -15.19 -12.86 3.68
C GLN A 142 -14.18 -13.77 4.38
N PHE A 143 -12.89 -13.63 4.07
CA PHE A 143 -11.83 -14.40 4.72
C PHE A 143 -11.79 -14.10 6.23
N LEU A 144 -11.70 -12.83 6.60
CA LEU A 144 -11.68 -12.39 8.00
C LEU A 144 -12.95 -12.82 8.73
N HIS A 145 -14.11 -12.72 8.07
CA HIS A 145 -15.40 -13.08 8.65
C HIS A 145 -15.47 -14.58 8.98
N ARG A 146 -14.98 -15.43 8.07
CA ARG A 146 -14.89 -16.89 8.30
C ARG A 146 -13.92 -17.24 9.44
N LYS A 147 -12.89 -16.43 9.63
CA LYS A 147 -11.94 -16.54 10.76
C LYS A 147 -12.46 -15.95 12.07
N GLY A 148 -13.70 -15.46 12.09
CA GLY A 148 -14.29 -14.84 13.30
C GLY A 148 -13.61 -13.53 13.70
N HIS A 149 -12.86 -12.89 12.81
CA HIS A 149 -12.04 -11.73 13.17
C HIS A 149 -12.92 -10.55 13.62
N PRO A 150 -12.61 -9.87 14.74
CA PRO A 150 -13.45 -8.83 15.32
C PRO A 150 -13.74 -7.66 14.38
N TYR A 151 -12.84 -7.38 13.42
CA TYR A 151 -13.04 -6.30 12.45
C TYR A 151 -14.07 -6.64 11.37
N SER A 152 -14.44 -7.91 11.22
CA SER A 152 -15.29 -8.39 10.14
C SER A 152 -16.68 -8.85 10.58
N LYS A 153 -17.11 -8.46 11.80
CA LYS A 153 -18.45 -8.77 12.34
C LYS A 153 -19.58 -8.39 11.39
N ASN A 154 -19.47 -7.23 10.76
CA ASN A 154 -20.34 -6.76 9.69
C ASN A 154 -19.58 -5.74 8.81
N LEU A 155 -20.15 -5.37 7.66
CA LEU A 155 -19.50 -4.45 6.71
C LEU A 155 -19.24 -3.05 7.28
N GLN A 156 -20.12 -2.54 8.15
CA GLN A 156 -19.96 -1.23 8.78
C GLN A 156 -18.75 -1.22 9.73
N THR A 157 -18.65 -2.22 10.61
CA THR A 157 -17.49 -2.41 11.48
C THR A 157 -16.21 -2.55 10.65
N PHE A 158 -16.24 -3.35 9.59
CA PHE A 158 -15.08 -3.53 8.72
C PHE A 158 -14.61 -2.22 8.10
N ARG A 159 -15.54 -1.40 7.57
CA ARG A 159 -15.21 -0.08 7.04
C ARG A 159 -14.58 0.82 8.09
N THR A 160 -15.21 0.93 9.27
CA THR A 160 -14.71 1.78 10.34
C THR A 160 -13.31 1.36 10.78
N GLN A 161 -13.06 0.06 10.94
CA GLN A 161 -11.77 -0.46 11.37
C GLN A 161 -10.68 -0.26 10.32
N ILE A 162 -10.98 -0.51 9.04
CA ILE A 162 -10.02 -0.22 7.95
C ILE A 162 -9.75 1.28 7.84
N LYS A 163 -10.79 2.12 7.98
CA LYS A 163 -10.63 3.58 7.96
C LYS A 163 -9.71 4.03 9.11
N GLN A 164 -9.94 3.51 10.31
CA GLN A 164 -9.13 3.80 11.48
C GLN A 164 -7.68 3.34 11.29
N LEU A 165 -7.47 2.09 10.88
CA LEU A 165 -6.14 1.51 10.67
C LEU A 165 -5.28 2.33 9.70
N TRP A 166 -5.88 2.80 8.61
CA TRP A 166 -5.13 3.44 7.52
C TRP A 166 -5.07 4.95 7.63
N PHE A 167 -6.11 5.61 8.13
CA PHE A 167 -6.28 7.06 8.00
C PHE A 167 -6.33 7.81 9.33
N THR A 168 -6.42 7.11 10.46
CA THR A 168 -6.27 7.78 11.75
C THR A 168 -4.83 8.27 11.90
N GLU A 169 -4.72 9.55 12.22
CA GLU A 169 -3.45 10.19 12.52
C GLU A 169 -2.94 9.81 13.90
N TYR A 170 -1.64 9.60 14.03
CA TYR A 170 -0.97 9.35 15.29
C TYR A 170 0.40 10.06 15.30
N SER A 171 0.81 10.49 16.49
CA SER A 171 2.10 11.16 16.70
C SER A 171 3.19 10.13 16.95
N ARG A 172 4.29 10.19 16.18
CA ARG A 172 5.49 9.35 16.38
C ARG A 172 6.63 10.11 17.09
N SER A 173 6.57 11.43 17.11
CA SER A 173 7.52 12.34 17.76
C SER A 173 6.92 13.75 17.81
N GLU A 174 7.46 14.64 18.65
CA GLU A 174 6.94 16.01 18.82
C GLU A 174 6.80 16.74 17.48
N GLY A 175 5.56 17.09 17.11
CA GLY A 175 5.24 17.87 15.90
C GLY A 175 4.94 17.09 14.63
N TYR A 176 5.05 15.75 14.63
CA TYR A 176 4.88 14.94 13.42
C TYR A 176 3.63 14.06 13.48
N SER A 177 2.63 14.39 12.65
CA SER A 177 1.45 13.54 12.45
C SER A 177 1.66 12.57 11.28
N SER A 178 1.52 11.27 11.56
CA SER A 178 1.64 10.15 10.62
C SER A 178 0.33 9.39 10.52
N SER A 179 0.14 8.63 9.44
CA SER A 179 -0.95 7.65 9.29
C SER A 179 -0.43 6.43 8.53
N GLY A 180 -1.11 5.28 8.64
CA GLY A 180 -0.74 4.08 7.90
C GLY A 180 -0.69 4.32 6.39
N PHE A 181 -1.64 5.11 5.86
CA PHE A 181 -1.70 5.45 4.44
C PHE A 181 -0.52 6.32 4.02
N LYS A 182 -0.21 7.37 4.80
CA LYS A 182 0.93 8.25 4.53
C LYS A 182 2.24 7.46 4.49
N HIS A 183 2.49 6.66 5.53
CA HIS A 183 3.70 5.86 5.64
C HIS A 183 3.87 4.87 4.46
N VAL A 184 2.86 4.05 4.17
CA VAL A 184 2.99 2.98 3.16
C VAL A 184 2.91 3.51 1.73
N PHE A 185 2.04 4.48 1.44
CA PHE A 185 1.74 4.90 0.07
C PHE A 185 2.43 6.21 -0.34
N MET A 186 2.45 7.21 0.53
CA MET A 186 2.96 8.54 0.19
C MET A 186 4.47 8.67 0.44
N GLY A 187 4.97 7.98 1.46
CA GLY A 187 6.32 8.19 1.99
C GLY A 187 6.37 9.32 3.01
N GLU A 188 7.33 9.23 3.92
CA GLU A 188 7.56 10.22 4.97
C GLU A 188 9.00 10.71 4.89
N HIS A 189 9.16 12.01 4.72
CA HIS A 189 10.47 12.66 4.72
C HIS A 189 10.90 12.92 6.15
N ARG A 190 12.07 12.42 6.52
CA ARG A 190 12.70 12.65 7.82
C ARG A 190 14.21 12.69 7.64
N ASP A 191 14.84 13.73 8.16
CA ASP A 191 16.31 13.87 8.20
C ASP A 191 16.99 13.71 6.82
N GLY A 192 16.32 14.17 5.75
CA GLY A 192 16.81 14.06 4.37
C GLY A 192 16.56 12.71 3.70
N GLU A 193 15.92 11.77 4.40
CA GLU A 193 15.58 10.45 3.89
C GLU A 193 14.06 10.28 3.71
N VAL A 194 13.66 9.55 2.68
CA VAL A 194 12.28 9.09 2.52
C VAL A 194 12.16 7.70 3.11
N SER A 195 11.34 7.58 4.14
CA SER A 195 10.93 6.30 4.72
C SER A 195 9.56 5.89 4.19
N GLY A 196 9.37 4.60 3.95
CA GLY A 196 8.15 4.09 3.32
C GLY A 196 8.11 4.38 1.81
N MET A 197 6.93 4.68 1.27
CA MET A 197 6.68 4.84 -0.17
C MET A 197 6.86 3.55 -1.01
N HIS A 198 5.90 2.64 -0.88
CA HIS A 198 5.89 1.38 -1.62
C HIS A 198 4.90 1.38 -2.80
N SER A 199 4.26 2.52 -3.07
CA SER A 199 3.27 2.66 -4.15
C SER A 199 3.92 2.89 -5.51
N TRP A 200 3.76 1.94 -6.42
CA TRP A 200 4.18 2.09 -7.81
C TRP A 200 3.50 3.29 -8.49
N LEU A 201 2.25 3.58 -8.12
CA LEU A 201 1.52 4.70 -8.69
C LEU A 201 2.04 6.03 -8.17
N ARG A 202 2.43 6.12 -6.88
CA ARG A 202 3.11 7.31 -6.36
C ARG A 202 4.42 7.55 -7.10
N PHE A 203 5.23 6.50 -7.24
CA PHE A 203 6.49 6.53 -7.98
C PHE A 203 6.28 7.03 -9.42
N TYR A 204 5.33 6.45 -10.14
CA TYR A 204 4.97 6.85 -11.50
C TYR A 204 4.59 8.34 -11.62
N LEU A 205 3.83 8.87 -10.66
CA LEU A 205 3.40 10.27 -10.64
C LEU A 205 4.56 11.21 -10.29
N LEU A 206 5.39 10.84 -9.33
CA LEU A 206 6.57 11.60 -8.91
C LEU A 206 7.55 11.81 -10.06
N GLU A 207 7.89 10.74 -10.81
CA GLU A 207 8.77 10.85 -11.98
C GLU A 207 8.28 11.88 -13.01
N ARG A 208 6.97 12.15 -13.04
CA ARG A 208 6.31 13.04 -14.01
C ARG A 208 6.04 14.44 -13.47
N ASN A 209 6.27 14.68 -12.19
CA ASN A 209 6.09 15.99 -11.58
C ASN A 209 7.46 16.61 -11.31
N ALA A 210 7.89 17.53 -12.18
CA ALA A 210 9.18 18.19 -12.04
C ALA A 210 9.32 19.02 -10.75
N SER A 211 8.21 19.36 -10.09
CA SER A 211 8.21 20.08 -8.82
C SER A 211 8.49 19.20 -7.59
N GLU A 212 8.52 17.88 -7.72
CA GLU A 212 8.69 16.96 -6.57
C GLU A 212 10.14 16.46 -6.39
N GLU A 213 11.09 16.96 -7.19
CA GLU A 213 12.53 16.65 -7.09
C GLU A 213 12.84 15.15 -6.93
N PHE A 214 12.07 14.30 -7.64
CA PHE A 214 12.19 12.85 -7.54
C PHE A 214 13.05 12.28 -8.67
N ASP A 215 14.04 11.45 -8.31
CA ASP A 215 14.97 10.82 -9.25
C ASP A 215 15.09 9.30 -9.03
N TYR A 216 15.13 8.54 -10.13
CA TYR A 216 15.29 7.09 -10.11
C TYR A 216 16.74 6.74 -10.48
N CYS A 217 17.53 6.27 -9.50
CA CYS A 217 18.97 6.02 -9.71
C CYS A 217 19.34 4.58 -10.12
N GLY A 218 18.36 3.69 -10.31
CA GLY A 218 18.60 2.30 -10.71
C GLY A 218 17.98 1.25 -9.78
N TYR A 219 18.10 -0.04 -10.14
CA TYR A 219 17.55 -1.15 -9.34
C TYR A 219 18.59 -1.81 -8.44
N VAL A 220 18.17 -2.27 -7.26
CA VAL A 220 19.06 -3.01 -6.35
C VAL A 220 18.98 -4.52 -6.65
N ILE A 221 20.13 -5.17 -6.81
CA ILE A 221 20.22 -6.63 -6.95
C ILE A 221 20.06 -7.26 -5.56
N LYS A 222 19.12 -8.20 -5.43
CA LYS A 222 18.88 -8.91 -4.18
C LYS A 222 20.13 -9.72 -3.79
N ARG A 223 20.74 -9.42 -2.64
CA ARG A 223 21.76 -10.28 -2.03
C ARG A 223 21.05 -11.50 -1.44
N PHE A 224 21.15 -12.65 -2.09
CA PHE A 224 20.73 -13.91 -1.47
C PHE A 224 21.84 -14.36 -0.51
N VAL A 225 21.53 -14.47 0.78
CA VAL A 225 22.18 -15.47 1.63
C VAL A 225 21.31 -16.71 1.47
N SER A 226 21.83 -17.72 0.76
CA SER A 226 21.26 -19.06 0.80
C SER A 226 21.36 -19.57 2.23
N LEU A 227 20.22 -19.71 2.91
CA LEU A 227 20.06 -20.49 4.14
C LEU A 227 19.47 -21.85 3.78
#